data_AF-A0A077P9T6-F1
#
_entry.id   AF-A0A077P9T6-F1
#
_cell.length_a   1.000
_cell.length_b   1.000
_cell.length_c   1.000
_cell.angle_alpha   90.00
_cell.angle_beta   90.00
_cell.angle_gamma   90.00
#
_symmetry.space_group_name_H-M   'P 1'
#
loop_
_entity.id
_entity.type
_entity.pdbx_description
1 polymer ?
#
loop_
_entity_poly.entity_id
_entity_poly.type
_entity_poly.pdbx_seq_one_letter_code
_entity_poly.pdbx_strand_id
1 'polypeptide(L)'
;MAKAHSRQNAAQNKAAKTERYYTVGYVPQNDKTNAPPAIHLKGQWLKQAGFETGGSVTVKIMDGCLVLIPDSDETNSLKQQYQRQRAQISEIKLRMRELIGDDKSR
;
A
#
# COMPACT_ATOMS: atom_id res chain seq x y z
N MET A 1 -3.55 49.03 -34.06
CA MET A 1 -2.72 48.53 -32.94
C MET A 1 -3.40 47.29 -32.37
N ALA A 2 -2.85 46.09 -32.58
CA ALA A 2 -3.37 44.84 -31.98
C ALA A 2 -2.35 44.33 -30.95
N LYS A 3 -2.75 44.27 -29.68
CA LYS A 3 -1.89 43.77 -28.59
C LYS A 3 -1.92 42.24 -28.61
N ALA A 4 -0.73 41.65 -28.65
CA ALA A 4 -0.51 40.22 -28.51
C ALA A 4 -0.87 39.77 -27.09
N HIS A 5 -1.80 38.83 -26.95
CA HIS A 5 -2.02 38.12 -25.70
C HIS A 5 -1.15 36.88 -25.68
N SER A 6 -0.06 37.01 -24.93
CA SER A 6 0.89 35.97 -24.55
C SER A 6 0.15 34.76 -23.97
N ARG A 7 0.16 33.64 -24.68
CA ARG A 7 -0.18 32.32 -24.12
C ARG A 7 1.01 31.86 -23.29
N GLN A 8 1.14 32.40 -22.08
CA GLN A 8 2.07 31.86 -21.11
C GLN A 8 1.65 30.42 -20.78
N ASN A 9 2.47 29.50 -21.28
CA ASN A 9 2.72 28.16 -20.80
C ASN A 9 2.36 27.98 -19.32
N ALA A 10 1.11 27.59 -19.04
CA ALA A 10 0.75 26.97 -17.79
C ALA A 10 1.10 25.49 -17.89
N ALA A 11 2.38 25.18 -18.05
CA ALA A 11 2.92 23.90 -17.61
C ALA A 11 2.86 23.94 -16.07
N GLN A 12 1.65 23.81 -15.54
CA GLN A 12 1.43 23.57 -14.13
C GLN A 12 2.11 22.23 -13.88
N ASN A 13 3.29 22.29 -13.26
CA ASN A 13 3.83 21.21 -12.44
C ASN A 13 2.76 20.84 -11.40
N LYS A 14 1.76 20.07 -11.81
CA LYS A 14 0.81 19.44 -10.91
C LYS A 14 1.59 18.32 -10.25
N ALA A 15 2.23 18.63 -9.13
CA ALA A 15 2.63 17.62 -8.17
C ALA A 15 1.43 16.67 -8.02
N ALA A 16 1.64 15.39 -8.35
CA ALA A 16 0.58 14.41 -8.30
C ALA A 16 0.06 14.39 -6.86
N LYS A 17 -1.21 14.77 -6.65
CA LYS A 17 -1.82 14.72 -5.33
C LYS A 17 -1.78 13.27 -4.85
N THR A 18 -0.95 12.99 -3.85
CA THR A 18 -0.73 11.65 -3.28
C THR A 18 -1.83 11.23 -2.32
N GLU A 19 -2.63 12.19 -1.83
CA GLU A 19 -3.69 11.95 -0.85
C GLU A 19 -5.08 12.20 -1.43
N ARG A 20 -6.04 11.36 -1.03
CA ARG A 20 -7.44 11.42 -1.46
C ARG A 20 -8.36 11.04 -0.29
N TYR A 21 -9.41 11.82 -0.10
CA TYR A 21 -10.40 11.62 0.96
C TYR A 21 -11.57 10.78 0.42
N TYR A 22 -11.96 9.76 1.17
CA TYR A 22 -13.09 8.89 0.86
C TYR A 22 -13.96 8.73 2.10
N THR A 23 -15.27 8.61 1.88
CA THR A 23 -16.24 8.30 2.93
C THR A 23 -16.59 6.83 2.88
N VAL A 24 -16.63 6.16 4.04
CA VAL A 24 -17.17 4.81 4.15
C VAL A 24 -18.66 4.87 3.84
N GLY A 25 -19.07 4.15 2.79
CA GLY A 25 -20.47 4.00 2.42
C GLY A 25 -21.01 2.64 2.85
N TYR A 26 -22.15 2.27 2.29
CA TYR A 26 -22.73 0.94 2.41
C TYR A 26 -22.87 0.32 1.02
N VAL A 27 -22.88 -1.00 0.95
CA VAL A 27 -23.24 -1.70 -0.29
C VAL A 27 -24.71 -1.40 -0.59
N PRO A 28 -25.08 -0.89 -1.79
CA PRO A 28 -26.48 -0.69 -2.14
C PRO A 28 -27.18 -2.05 -2.15
N GLN A 29 -28.05 -2.28 -1.17
CA GLN A 29 -28.73 -3.55 -1.01
C GLN A 29 -30.22 -3.29 -0.86
N ASN A 30 -30.97 -3.66 -1.90
CA ASN A 30 -32.41 -3.47 -2.04
C ASN A 30 -33.16 -4.19 -0.90
N ASP A 31 -33.47 -3.51 0.20
CA ASP A 31 -34.34 -3.99 1.30
C ASP A 31 -33.73 -4.86 2.41
N LYS A 32 -32.51 -4.56 2.90
CA LYS A 32 -32.08 -5.07 4.22
C LYS A 32 -31.56 -3.95 5.13
N THR A 33 -32.03 -3.96 6.38
CA THR A 33 -31.75 -2.96 7.43
C THR A 33 -30.27 -2.91 7.86
N ASN A 34 -29.46 -3.91 7.51
CA ASN A 34 -28.06 -4.06 7.93
C ASN A 34 -27.12 -4.24 6.73
N ALA A 35 -27.05 -3.23 5.86
CA ALA A 35 -26.07 -3.24 4.78
C ALA A 35 -24.64 -3.18 5.37
N PRO A 36 -23.69 -4.02 4.90
CA PRO A 36 -22.31 -3.96 5.36
C PRO A 36 -21.62 -2.67 4.88
N PRO A 37 -20.66 -2.14 5.65
CA PRO A 37 -19.88 -0.98 5.24
C PRO A 37 -18.98 -1.32 4.05
N ALA A 38 -18.77 -0.35 3.16
CA ALA A 38 -17.97 -0.49 1.96
C ALA A 38 -17.16 0.77 1.67
N ILE A 39 -15.91 0.59 1.25
CA ILE A 39 -15.03 1.66 0.77
C ILE A 39 -14.84 1.48 -0.74
N HIS A 40 -15.17 2.50 -1.52
CA HIS A 40 -15.06 2.47 -2.97
C HIS A 40 -13.93 3.39 -3.44
N LEU A 41 -12.79 2.81 -3.79
CA LEU A 41 -11.68 3.53 -4.42
C LEU A 41 -11.88 3.53 -5.94
N LYS A 42 -11.92 4.71 -6.57
CA LYS A 42 -12.13 4.86 -8.02
C LYS A 42 -11.22 5.94 -8.61
N GLY A 43 -10.84 5.74 -9.87
CA GLY A 43 -10.15 6.73 -10.71
C GLY A 43 -8.83 6.22 -11.31
N GLN A 44 -8.35 6.92 -12.33
CA GLN A 44 -7.13 6.57 -13.08
C GLN A 44 -5.84 6.60 -12.24
N TRP A 45 -5.88 7.21 -11.06
CA TRP A 45 -4.74 7.25 -10.13
C TRP A 45 -4.40 5.89 -9.54
N LEU A 46 -5.35 4.96 -9.49
CA LEU A 46 -5.12 3.59 -9.02
C LEU A 46 -4.04 2.90 -9.86
N LYS A 47 -4.10 3.08 -11.19
CA LYS A 47 -3.10 2.58 -12.11
C LYS A 47 -1.70 3.16 -11.82
N GLN A 48 -1.62 4.46 -11.58
CA GLN A 48 -0.35 5.13 -11.22
C GLN A 48 0.20 4.64 -9.88
N ALA A 49 -0.66 4.17 -8.98
CA ALA A 49 -0.29 3.55 -7.71
C ALA A 49 -0.03 2.03 -7.81
N GLY A 50 -0.01 1.46 -9.02
CA GLY A 50 0.27 0.04 -9.26
C GLY A 50 -0.94 -0.89 -9.19
N PHE A 51 -2.16 -0.37 -9.09
CA PHE A 51 -3.39 -1.15 -9.11
C PHE A 51 -3.95 -1.21 -10.53
N GLU A 52 -3.59 -2.26 -11.27
CA GLU A 52 -4.07 -2.51 -12.63
C GLU A 52 -5.46 -3.16 -12.65
N THR A 53 -6.24 -2.91 -13.71
CA THR A 53 -7.55 -3.54 -13.91
C THR A 53 -7.39 -5.05 -14.03
N GLY A 54 -8.18 -5.81 -13.25
CA GLY A 54 -8.10 -7.28 -13.22
C GLY A 54 -6.98 -7.83 -12.36
N GLY A 55 -6.14 -6.98 -11.76
CA GLY A 55 -5.13 -7.40 -10.77
C GLY A 55 -5.74 -7.79 -9.43
N SER A 56 -5.12 -8.74 -8.73
CA SER A 56 -5.44 -9.05 -7.33
C SER A 56 -4.88 -7.99 -6.39
N VAL A 57 -5.52 -7.85 -5.23
CA VAL A 57 -5.09 -6.93 -4.17
C VAL A 57 -5.08 -7.67 -2.85
N THR A 58 -3.98 -7.55 -2.12
CA THR A 58 -3.90 -8.00 -0.73
C THR A 58 -4.23 -6.83 0.19
N VAL A 59 -5.19 -7.03 1.10
CA VAL A 59 -5.51 -6.06 2.16
C VAL A 59 -4.94 -6.56 3.48
N LYS A 60 -4.05 -5.79 4.09
CA LYS A 60 -3.61 -6.02 5.47
C LYS A 60 -4.42 -5.14 6.41
N ILE A 61 -4.97 -5.76 7.43
CA ILE A 61 -5.80 -5.12 8.44
C ILE A 61 -4.93 -4.86 9.67
N MET A 62 -4.91 -3.62 10.12
CA MET A 62 -4.26 -3.15 11.34
C MET A 62 -5.27 -2.34 12.14
N ASP A 63 -5.00 -2.15 13.43
CA ASP A 63 -5.87 -1.30 14.25
C ASP A 63 -5.90 0.13 13.69
N GLY A 64 -7.10 0.62 13.38
CA GLY A 64 -7.32 1.92 12.74
C GLY A 64 -6.80 2.10 11.31
N CYS A 65 -6.25 1.07 10.64
CA CYS A 65 -5.62 1.24 9.31
C CYS A 65 -5.78 0.02 8.38
N LEU A 66 -6.00 0.30 7.10
CA LEU A 66 -5.99 -0.69 6.02
C LEU A 66 -4.82 -0.40 5.08
N VAL A 67 -3.96 -1.40 4.85
CA VAL A 67 -2.87 -1.31 3.89
C VAL A 67 -3.23 -2.16 2.67
N LEU A 68 -3.42 -1.51 1.53
CA LEU A 68 -3.69 -2.16 0.25
C LEU A 68 -2.37 -2.35 -0.50
N ILE A 69 -2.10 -3.57 -0.92
CA ILE A 69 -0.88 -3.94 -1.66
C ILE A 69 -1.33 -4.61 -2.96
N PRO A 70 -1.01 -4.07 -4.14
CA PRO A 70 -1.29 -4.76 -5.39
C PRO A 70 -0.49 -6.05 -5.43
N ASP A 71 -1.08 -7.10 -5.98
CA ASP A 71 -0.43 -8.40 -6.13
C ASP A 71 0.24 -8.44 -7.50
N SER A 72 1.51 -8.05 -7.52
CA SER A 72 2.38 -8.04 -8.70
C SER A 72 3.66 -8.84 -8.45
N ASP A 73 4.34 -9.27 -9.52
CA ASP A 73 5.61 -10.02 -9.41
C ASP A 73 6.67 -9.26 -8.58
N GLU A 74 6.71 -7.94 -8.72
CA GLU A 74 7.59 -7.06 -7.93
C GLU A 74 7.24 -7.11 -6.43
N THR A 75 5.96 -6.95 -6.08
CA THR A 75 5.54 -7.00 -4.67
C THR A 75 5.73 -8.38 -4.05
N ASN A 76 5.55 -9.44 -4.84
CA ASN A 76 5.74 -10.82 -4.43
C ASN A 76 7.22 -11.14 -4.17
N SER A 77 8.10 -10.74 -5.08
CA SER A 77 9.54 -10.91 -4.91
C SER A 77 10.07 -10.12 -3.71
N LEU A 78 9.61 -8.88 -3.51
CA LEU A 78 9.96 -8.07 -2.34
C LEU A 78 9.48 -8.72 -1.02
N LYS A 79 8.24 -9.22 -0.99
CA LYS A 79 7.70 -9.94 0.17
C LYS A 79 8.52 -11.19 0.49
N GLN A 80 8.92 -11.95 -0.54
CA GLN A 80 9.75 -13.15 -0.37
C GLN A 80 11.14 -12.80 0.15
N GLN A 81 11.76 -11.74 -0.37
CA GLN A 81 13.05 -11.25 0.11
C GLN A 81 12.98 -10.82 1.58
N TYR A 82 11.95 -10.08 1.96
CA TYR A 82 11.74 -9.67 3.35
C TYR A 82 11.56 -10.87 4.29
N GLN A 83 10.84 -11.89 3.85
CA GLN A 83 10.69 -13.14 4.61
C GLN A 83 12.04 -13.85 4.80
N ARG A 84 12.88 -13.92 3.75
CA ARG A 84 14.23 -14.50 3.84
C ARG A 84 15.11 -13.72 4.81
N GLN A 85 15.11 -12.39 4.74
CA GLN A 85 15.85 -11.54 5.68
C GLN A 85 15.40 -11.77 7.12
N ARG A 86 14.09 -11.85 7.38
CA ARG A 86 13.57 -12.13 8.73
C ARG A 86 14.00 -13.51 9.23
N ALA A 87 14.00 -14.53 8.37
CA ALA A 87 14.47 -15.86 8.72
C ALA A 87 15.97 -15.86 9.07
N GLN A 88 16.80 -15.20 8.26
CA GLN A 88 18.23 -15.05 8.53
C GLN A 88 18.50 -14.32 9.85
N ILE A 89 17.79 -13.22 10.12
CA ILE A 89 17.91 -12.49 11.39
C ILE A 89 17.49 -13.38 12.57
N SER A 90 16.44 -14.19 12.41
CA SER A 90 16.00 -15.12 13.44
C SER A 90 17.06 -16.17 13.73
N GLU A 91 17.70 -16.71 12.70
CA GLU A 91 18.78 -17.69 12.84
C GLU A 91 20.02 -17.07 13.51
N ILE A 92 20.42 -15.87 13.11
CA ILE A 92 21.53 -15.13 13.74
C ILE A 92 21.23 -14.91 15.23
N LYS A 93 20.01 -14.48 15.58
CA LYS A 93 19.61 -14.29 16.99
C LYS A 93 19.65 -15.59 17.79
N LEU A 94 19.31 -16.73 17.16
CA LEU A 94 19.38 -18.03 17.82
C LEU A 94 20.83 -18.41 18.12
N ARG A 95 21.72 -18.33 17.13
CA ARG A 95 23.15 -18.61 17.31
C ARG A 95 23.82 -17.69 18.33
N MET A 96 23.46 -16.40 18.35
CA MET A 96 23.96 -15.46 19.36
C MET A 96 23.59 -15.87 20.79
N ARG A 97 22.38 -16.43 20.99
CA ARG A 97 21.94 -16.90 22.31
C ARG A 97 22.77 -18.11 22.78
N GLU A 98 23.08 -19.03 21.88
CA GLU A 98 23.89 -20.22 22.18
C GLU A 98 25.31 -19.82 22.59
N LEU A 99 25.94 -18.92 21.81
CA LEU A 99 27.31 -18.45 22.09
C LEU A 99 27.46 -17.71 23.44
N ILE A 100 26.42 -16.99 23.89
CA ILE A 100 26.44 -16.23 25.15
C ILE A 100 26.01 -17.13 26.34
N GLY A 101 25.35 -18.26 26.09
CA GLY A 101 24.90 -19.20 27.13
C GLY A 101 26.01 -19.98 27.83
N ASP A 102 27.18 -20.13 27.20
CA ASP A 102 28.31 -20.92 27.71
C ASP A 102 29.25 -20.17 28.66
N ASP A 103 29.10 -18.84 28.82
CA ASP A 103 30.00 -18.02 29.66
C ASP A 103 29.67 -18.10 31.18
N LYS A 104 28.50 -18.63 31.55
CA LYS A 104 28.06 -18.72 32.97
C LYS A 104 28.43 -20.01 33.69
N SER A 105 29.19 -20.90 33.05
CA SER A 105 29.49 -22.24 33.58
C SER A 105 30.95 -22.45 33.99
N ARG A 106 31.75 -21.40 34.17
CA ARG A 106 33.17 -21.52 34.52
C ARG A 106 33.58 -20.72 35.75
#